data_AF-A0A8H7J787-F1
#
_entry.id   AF-A0A8H7J787-F1
#
_cell.length_a   1.000
_cell.length_b   1.000
_cell.length_c   1.000
_cell.angle_alpha   90.00
_cell.angle_beta   90.00
_cell.angle_gamma   90.00
#
_symmetry.space_group_name_H-M   'P 1'
#
loop_
_entity.id
_entity.type
_entity.pdbx_description
1 polymer ?
#
loop_
_entity_poly.entity_id
_entity_poly.type
_entity_poly.pdbx_seq_one_letter_code
_entity_poly.pdbx_strand_id
1 'polypeptide(L)'
;MPPSYNTAQLHTLLPGPDGTHACLALYDVCPHSSHQTAPYLHYDLPSPRNIDHNASKEIEIHETTHSTLSQGKPPTTHLARLLLSKHSPILRHIRHSPASTPSTLNPPTVYLLTFSTDRTPSTRSFAQLLNTHLPPRTRLLYTIDARAFLVPPMRMCELYSGVARAVQEVVVRDEGARREIQGAVEELVRVVRVRGEREVAVAVAVCCTAGTHRSVAVAELIGLGVRSEVRRVGSREGVRVVVRHVHRVRGVEDPY
;
A
#
# COMPACT_ATOMS: atom_id res chain seq x y z
N MET A 1 -18.53 -33.80 23.70
CA MET A 1 -19.18 -32.51 23.41
C MET A 1 -18.13 -31.42 23.49
N PRO A 2 -17.80 -30.72 22.40
CA PRO A 2 -16.88 -29.58 22.46
C PRO A 2 -17.60 -28.35 23.04
N PRO A 3 -16.88 -27.45 23.74
CA PRO A 3 -17.48 -26.26 24.35
C PRO A 3 -17.91 -25.25 23.28
N SER A 4 -19.12 -24.72 23.43
CA SER A 4 -19.66 -23.62 22.62
C SER A 4 -18.95 -22.33 23.04
N TYR A 5 -18.15 -21.74 22.16
CA TYR A 5 -17.57 -20.42 22.37
C TYR A 5 -18.59 -19.35 21.97
N ASN A 6 -19.01 -18.56 22.96
CA ASN A 6 -19.91 -17.43 22.78
C ASN A 6 -19.09 -16.25 22.21
N THR A 7 -19.29 -15.92 20.94
CA THR A 7 -18.63 -14.77 20.29
C THR A 7 -19.31 -13.49 20.75
N ALA A 8 -18.69 -12.75 21.68
CA ALA A 8 -19.19 -11.45 22.09
C ALA A 8 -18.95 -10.42 20.97
N GLN A 9 -20.04 -9.85 20.43
CA GLN A 9 -19.98 -8.74 19.48
C GLN A 9 -19.76 -7.43 20.24
N LEU A 10 -18.60 -6.80 20.05
CA LEU A 10 -18.34 -5.44 20.55
C LEU A 10 -18.78 -4.42 19.49
N HIS A 11 -19.93 -3.80 19.72
CA HIS A 11 -20.41 -2.67 18.92
C HIS A 11 -19.83 -1.37 19.48
N THR A 12 -18.92 -0.72 18.74
CA THR A 12 -18.44 0.62 19.10
C THR A 12 -19.11 1.65 18.20
N LEU A 13 -19.94 2.51 18.80
CA LEU A 13 -20.57 3.63 18.11
C LEU A 13 -19.68 4.86 18.23
N LEU A 14 -19.19 5.38 17.11
CA LEU A 14 -18.52 6.69 17.07
C LEU A 14 -19.50 7.73 16.52
N PRO A 15 -19.75 8.84 17.23
CA PRO A 15 -20.63 9.90 16.74
C PRO A 15 -19.96 10.66 15.58
N GLY A 16 -20.69 10.77 14.47
CA GLY A 16 -20.34 11.66 13.36
C GLY A 16 -20.72 13.12 13.67
N PRO A 17 -20.11 14.10 12.97
CA PRO A 17 -20.35 15.53 13.20
C PRO A 17 -21.80 15.98 12.92
N ASP A 18 -22.58 15.19 12.18
CA ASP A 18 -23.97 15.52 11.79
C ASP A 18 -25.02 14.63 12.50
N GLY A 19 -24.66 13.96 13.60
CA GLY A 19 -25.55 13.00 14.27
C GLY A 19 -25.77 11.69 13.52
N THR A 20 -25.04 11.46 12.43
CA THR A 20 -25.05 10.19 11.70
C THR A 20 -24.13 9.17 12.38
N HIS A 21 -24.64 7.95 12.59
CA HIS A 21 -23.89 6.85 13.19
C HIS A 21 -23.18 6.05 12.10
N ALA A 22 -21.85 5.97 12.17
CA ALA A 22 -21.09 4.99 11.40
C ALA A 22 -20.95 3.72 12.25
N CYS A 23 -21.64 2.64 11.88
CA CYS A 23 -21.43 1.34 12.51
C CYS A 23 -20.12 0.73 11.99
N LEU A 24 -19.12 0.67 12.87
CA LEU A 24 -17.91 -0.11 12.66
C LEU A 24 -18.14 -1.51 13.22
N ALA A 25 -18.44 -2.47 12.34
CA ALA A 25 -18.42 -3.88 12.71
C ALA A 25 -16.96 -4.37 12.67
N LEU A 26 -16.34 -4.50 13.83
CA LEU A 26 -15.05 -5.17 13.98
C LEU A 26 -15.33 -6.65 14.25
N TYR A 27 -14.89 -7.52 13.34
CA TYR A 27 -14.90 -8.96 13.58
C TYR A 27 -13.55 -9.36 14.16
N ASP A 28 -13.57 -10.02 15.31
CA ASP A 28 -12.38 -10.62 15.91
C ASP A 28 -12.00 -11.85 15.07
N VAL A 29 -10.83 -11.80 14.45
CA VAL A 29 -10.27 -12.94 13.70
C VAL A 29 -9.33 -13.68 14.65
N CYS A 30 -9.80 -14.81 15.19
CA CYS A 30 -8.97 -15.74 15.96
C CYS A 30 -7.76 -16.21 15.13
N PRO A 31 -6.52 -16.11 15.64
CA PRO A 31 -5.37 -16.71 14.98
C PRO A 31 -5.33 -18.20 15.30
N HIS A 32 -5.60 -19.05 14.32
CA HIS A 32 -5.34 -20.48 14.44
C HIS A 32 -4.07 -20.89 13.67
N SER A 33 -3.12 -21.37 14.46
CA SER A 33 -2.35 -22.60 14.26
C SER A 33 -1.29 -22.67 13.16
N SER A 34 -0.05 -22.56 13.64
CA SER A 34 1.18 -23.15 13.12
C SER A 34 1.08 -24.65 12.80
N HIS A 35 1.50 -25.02 11.59
CA HIS A 35 2.08 -26.30 11.14
C HIS A 35 2.67 -25.98 9.73
N GLN A 36 3.74 -26.54 9.18
CA GLN A 36 4.80 -27.46 9.58
C GLN A 36 5.87 -27.35 8.46
N THR A 37 7.12 -27.48 8.86
CA THR A 37 8.34 -27.69 8.07
C THR A 37 8.23 -28.74 6.95
N ALA A 38 8.81 -28.44 5.78
CA ALA A 38 9.25 -29.42 4.78
C ALA A 38 10.49 -28.87 4.01
N PRO A 39 11.33 -29.75 3.41
CA PRO A 39 12.78 -29.65 3.49
C PRO A 39 13.45 -28.90 2.33
N TYR A 40 14.64 -28.36 2.65
CA TYR A 40 15.60 -27.75 1.73
C TYR A 40 16.11 -28.78 0.70
N LEU A 41 16.01 -28.44 -0.58
CA LEU A 41 16.76 -29.10 -1.65
C LEU A 41 18.18 -28.50 -1.70
N HIS A 42 19.17 -29.36 -1.46
CA HIS A 42 20.59 -29.08 -1.59
C HIS A 42 20.96 -29.06 -3.08
N TYR A 43 21.44 -27.93 -3.58
CA TYR A 43 22.08 -27.85 -4.90
C TYR A 43 23.59 -27.74 -4.70
N ASP A 44 24.32 -28.76 -5.15
CA ASP A 44 25.77 -28.75 -5.21
C ASP A 44 26.22 -27.78 -6.31
N LEU A 45 26.88 -26.69 -5.89
CA LEU A 45 27.58 -25.78 -6.79
C LEU A 45 29.07 -26.17 -6.85
N PRO A 46 29.69 -26.15 -8.04
CA PRO A 46 31.11 -26.44 -8.19
C PRO A 46 31.99 -25.35 -7.57
N SER A 47 33.04 -25.82 -6.88
CA SER A 47 34.07 -25.05 -6.19
C SER A 47 34.83 -24.10 -7.15
N PRO A 48 34.92 -22.79 -6.85
CA PRO A 48 35.79 -21.89 -7.60
C PRO A 48 37.24 -22.02 -7.11
N ARG A 49 38.13 -22.12 -8.10
CA ARG A 49 39.58 -22.29 -7.98
C ARG A 49 40.24 -21.14 -7.21
N ASN A 50 41.21 -21.51 -6.38
CA ASN A 50 42.18 -20.64 -5.72
C ASN A 50 42.81 -19.64 -6.70
N ILE A 51 42.72 -18.36 -6.37
CA ILE A 51 43.65 -17.33 -6.83
C ILE A 51 44.29 -16.76 -5.56
N ASP A 52 45.50 -17.23 -5.26
CA ASP A 52 46.40 -16.57 -4.33
C ASP A 52 46.95 -15.30 -4.99
N HIS A 53 46.85 -14.15 -4.30
CA HIS A 53 48.02 -13.36 -3.92
C HIS A 53 47.71 -12.02 -3.23
N ASN A 54 48.49 -11.81 -2.17
CA ASN A 54 49.06 -10.57 -1.65
C ASN A 54 48.19 -9.57 -0.87
N ALA A 55 48.25 -9.74 0.46
CA ALA A 55 48.95 -8.84 1.38
C ALA A 55 48.91 -7.33 1.08
N SER A 56 48.22 -6.56 1.94
CA SER A 56 48.81 -5.43 2.67
C SER A 56 47.82 -4.73 3.61
N LYS A 57 48.34 -4.41 4.80
CA LYS A 57 47.97 -3.35 5.77
C LYS A 57 46.73 -3.55 6.66
N GLU A 58 47.05 -3.98 7.89
CA GLU A 58 46.34 -3.63 9.12
C GLU A 58 46.15 -2.10 9.25
N ILE A 59 44.90 -1.70 9.47
CA ILE A 59 44.55 -0.42 10.09
C ILE A 59 43.69 -0.77 11.30
N GLU A 60 44.29 -0.62 12.47
CA GLU A 60 43.69 -0.76 13.79
C GLU A 60 42.73 0.41 14.03
N ILE A 61 41.43 0.14 14.11
CA ILE A 61 40.40 1.12 14.48
C ILE A 61 39.85 0.73 15.85
N HIS A 62 40.19 1.53 16.84
CA HIS A 62 39.61 1.48 18.19
C HIS A 62 38.11 1.83 18.13
N GLU A 63 37.25 0.82 18.27
CA GLU A 63 35.83 1.01 18.56
C GLU A 63 35.65 1.39 20.04
N THR A 64 35.19 2.63 20.28
CA THR A 64 34.75 3.08 21.62
C THR A 64 33.23 3.04 21.65
N THR A 65 32.69 1.98 22.27
CA THR A 65 31.26 1.71 22.38
C THR A 65 30.71 2.37 23.65
N HIS A 66 30.00 3.49 23.51
CA HIS A 66 29.08 4.00 24.55
C HIS A 66 27.73 4.34 23.91
N SER A 67 26.88 3.32 23.76
CA SER A 67 25.47 3.50 23.42
C SER A 67 24.63 3.55 24.68
N THR A 68 24.14 4.75 24.99
CA THR A 68 23.08 5.02 25.97
C THR A 68 21.76 4.39 25.52
N LEU A 69 21.23 3.46 26.32
CA LEU A 69 19.90 2.88 26.15
C LEU A 69 18.82 3.97 26.27
N SER A 70 18.20 4.34 25.15
CA SER A 70 16.93 5.07 25.13
C SER A 70 15.78 4.07 25.22
N GLN A 71 14.92 4.22 26.23
CA GLN A 71 13.73 3.40 26.43
C GLN A 71 12.73 3.62 25.28
N GLY A 72 12.64 2.62 24.39
CA GLY A 72 11.78 2.65 23.20
C GLY A 72 10.29 2.55 23.55
N LYS A 73 9.50 3.50 23.03
CA LYS A 73 8.04 3.40 22.94
C LYS A 73 7.65 2.11 22.18
N PRO A 74 6.61 1.37 22.63
CA PRO A 74 6.15 0.20 21.92
C PRO A 74 5.70 0.57 20.49
N PRO A 75 6.04 -0.24 19.48
CA PRO A 75 5.82 0.09 18.09
C PRO A 75 4.32 0.07 17.75
N THR A 76 3.89 1.07 17.00
CA THR A 76 2.55 1.34 16.44
C THR A 76 2.07 0.28 15.41
N THR A 77 2.33 -0.99 15.66
CA THR A 77 2.07 -2.12 14.74
C THR A 77 0.59 -2.48 14.57
N HIS A 78 -0.30 -2.05 15.46
CA HIS A 78 -1.68 -2.53 15.49
C HIS A 78 -2.55 -2.05 14.30
N LEU A 79 -2.30 -0.86 13.78
CA LEU A 79 -3.15 -0.27 12.73
C LEU A 79 -2.86 -0.76 11.33
N ALA A 80 -1.58 -1.06 11.08
CA ALA A 80 -1.17 -1.77 9.89
C ALA A 80 -2.05 -3.01 9.69
N ARG A 81 -2.19 -3.83 10.73
CA ARG A 81 -2.92 -5.09 10.64
C ARG A 81 -4.42 -4.91 10.30
N LEU A 82 -5.04 -3.86 10.81
CA LEU A 82 -6.48 -3.58 10.62
C LEU A 82 -6.82 -2.90 9.30
N LEU A 83 -5.90 -2.16 8.67
CA LEU A 83 -6.17 -1.43 7.42
C LEU A 83 -5.65 -2.17 6.17
N LEU A 84 -4.72 -3.10 6.33
CA LEU A 84 -3.98 -3.73 5.24
C LEU A 84 -4.44 -5.15 4.89
N SER A 85 -5.36 -5.72 5.66
CA SER A 85 -5.97 -6.98 5.26
C SER A 85 -6.84 -6.72 4.04
N LYS A 86 -6.59 -7.46 2.94
CA LYS A 86 -7.51 -7.56 1.78
C LYS A 86 -8.93 -7.99 2.21
N HIS A 87 -9.06 -8.49 3.44
CA HIS A 87 -10.31 -8.94 4.07
C HIS A 87 -10.78 -8.05 5.22
N SER A 88 -10.16 -6.89 5.46
CA SER A 88 -10.71 -5.96 6.45
C SER A 88 -12.11 -5.55 6.02
N PRO A 89 -13.10 -5.55 6.94
CA PRO A 89 -14.47 -5.22 6.62
C PRO A 89 -14.47 -3.87 5.94
N ILE A 90 -14.81 -3.91 4.64
CA ILE A 90 -14.84 -2.75 3.77
C ILE A 90 -15.59 -1.67 4.54
N LEU A 91 -14.89 -0.60 4.93
CA LEU A 91 -15.52 0.62 5.42
C LEU A 91 -16.33 1.18 4.26
N ARG A 92 -17.53 0.63 4.06
CA ARG A 92 -18.52 1.15 3.15
C ARG A 92 -19.02 2.42 3.81
N HIS A 93 -18.31 3.51 3.59
CA HIS A 93 -18.84 4.84 3.79
C HIS A 93 -19.98 5.04 2.77
N ILE A 94 -21.17 4.54 3.12
CA ILE A 94 -22.39 4.81 2.37
C ILE A 94 -22.81 6.22 2.74
N ARG A 95 -22.28 7.21 2.01
CA ARG A 95 -22.88 8.55 2.02
C ARG A 95 -24.12 8.51 1.13
N HIS A 96 -25.30 8.49 1.76
CA HIS A 96 -26.57 8.73 1.07
C HIS A 96 -26.51 10.13 0.47
N SER A 97 -26.70 10.24 -0.83
CA SER A 97 -26.70 11.53 -1.51
C SER A 97 -27.88 11.52 -2.48
N PRO A 98 -28.63 12.62 -2.59
CA PRO A 98 -29.89 12.69 -3.31
C PRO A 98 -29.72 12.33 -4.79
N ALA A 99 -30.79 11.82 -5.40
CA ALA A 99 -30.81 11.36 -6.79
C ALA A 99 -30.38 12.51 -7.72
N SER A 100 -29.19 12.39 -8.30
CA SER A 100 -28.66 13.34 -9.28
C SER A 100 -29.22 13.04 -10.66
N THR A 101 -29.55 14.10 -11.40
CA THR A 101 -29.94 14.09 -12.81
C THR A 101 -28.93 13.34 -13.69
N PRO A 102 -29.36 12.74 -14.82
CA PRO A 102 -28.48 11.94 -15.68
C PRO A 102 -27.36 12.80 -16.26
N SER A 103 -26.17 12.70 -15.65
CA SER A 103 -24.94 13.30 -16.13
C SER A 103 -24.43 12.56 -17.36
N THR A 104 -23.84 13.31 -18.29
CA THR A 104 -23.04 12.79 -19.41
C THR A 104 -22.11 11.68 -18.92
N LEU A 105 -22.08 10.55 -19.63
CA LEU A 105 -21.30 9.35 -19.28
C LEU A 105 -19.83 9.71 -18.98
N ASN A 106 -19.50 9.86 -17.71
CA ASN A 106 -18.13 10.08 -17.28
C ASN A 106 -17.37 8.75 -17.38
N PRO A 107 -16.14 8.74 -17.93
CA PRO A 107 -15.37 7.51 -17.99
C PRO A 107 -15.11 6.97 -16.58
N PRO A 108 -15.03 5.64 -16.41
CA PRO A 108 -14.70 5.03 -15.13
C PRO A 108 -13.38 5.60 -14.61
N THR A 109 -13.34 5.92 -13.31
CA THR A 109 -12.19 6.60 -12.69
C THR A 109 -11.55 5.73 -11.62
N VAL A 110 -10.24 5.51 -11.76
CA VAL A 110 -9.39 4.82 -10.79
C VAL A 110 -8.55 5.86 -10.06
N TYR A 111 -8.71 5.90 -8.74
CA TYR A 111 -7.91 6.73 -7.84
C TYR A 111 -6.82 5.89 -7.17
N LEU A 112 -5.57 6.35 -7.27
CA LEU A 112 -4.44 5.74 -6.57
C LEU A 112 -3.93 6.76 -5.55
N LEU A 113 -4.07 6.46 -4.28
CA LEU A 113 -3.82 7.40 -3.19
C LEU A 113 -2.63 6.94 -2.36
N THR A 114 -1.55 7.73 -2.32
CA THR A 114 -0.37 7.39 -1.52
C THR A 114 -0.28 8.21 -0.25
N PHE A 115 0.13 7.57 0.85
CA PHE A 115 0.26 8.23 2.14
C PHE A 115 1.39 7.66 3.01
N SER A 116 1.63 8.35 4.13
CA SER A 116 2.65 8.06 5.14
C SER A 116 1.97 7.45 6.37
N THR A 117 2.45 6.31 6.84
CA THR A 117 1.94 5.71 8.09
C THR A 117 2.32 6.54 9.31
N ASP A 118 3.45 7.26 9.28
CA ASP A 118 3.89 8.10 10.39
C ASP A 118 2.96 9.31 10.58
N ARG A 119 2.47 9.88 9.47
CA ARG A 119 1.53 11.01 9.47
C ARG A 119 0.06 10.57 9.51
N THR A 120 -0.21 9.28 9.36
CA THR A 120 -1.58 8.73 9.44
C THR A 120 -1.60 7.55 10.41
N PRO A 121 -1.28 7.80 11.70
CA PRO A 121 -1.06 6.74 12.68
C PRO A 121 -2.36 6.20 13.29
N SER A 122 -3.53 6.57 12.77
CA SER A 122 -4.84 6.17 13.30
C SER A 122 -5.88 5.90 12.20
N THR A 123 -6.83 5.00 12.46
CA THR A 123 -7.99 4.78 11.57
C THR A 123 -8.75 6.08 11.32
N ARG A 124 -8.90 6.92 12.36
CA ARG A 124 -9.57 8.23 12.23
C ARG A 124 -8.82 9.14 11.25
N SER A 125 -7.50 9.25 11.37
CA SER A 125 -6.69 10.03 10.43
C SER A 125 -6.74 9.46 9.01
N PHE A 126 -6.80 8.14 8.86
CA PHE A 126 -6.92 7.50 7.54
C PHE A 126 -8.28 7.78 6.91
N ALA A 127 -9.38 7.67 7.67
CA ALA A 127 -10.71 8.03 7.20
C ALA A 127 -10.81 9.52 6.80
N GLN A 128 -10.20 10.43 7.58
CA GLN A 128 -10.11 11.83 7.23
C GLN A 128 -9.33 12.06 5.93
N LEU A 129 -8.21 11.36 5.75
CA LEU A 129 -7.41 11.40 4.53
C LEU A 129 -8.23 10.94 3.31
N LEU A 130 -8.97 9.83 3.42
CA LEU A 130 -9.85 9.37 2.33
C LEU A 130 -10.94 10.39 2.01
N ASN A 131 -11.62 10.94 3.02
CA ASN A 131 -12.67 11.93 2.85
C ASN A 131 -12.17 13.25 2.24
N THR A 132 -10.90 13.60 2.47
CA THR A 132 -10.29 14.84 1.96
C THR A 132 -9.84 14.68 0.52
N HIS A 133 -9.27 13.51 0.17
CA HIS A 133 -8.57 13.35 -1.10
C HIS A 133 -9.33 12.54 -2.15
N LEU A 134 -10.41 11.85 -1.80
CA LEU A 134 -11.24 11.11 -2.74
C LEU A 134 -12.59 11.80 -2.92
N PRO A 135 -13.14 11.85 -4.14
CA PRO A 135 -14.50 12.32 -4.35
C PRO A 135 -15.50 11.50 -3.53
N PRO A 136 -16.66 12.08 -3.16
CA PRO A 136 -17.74 11.35 -2.55
C PRO A 136 -18.10 10.09 -3.36
N ARG A 137 -18.54 9.04 -2.67
CA ARG A 137 -18.94 7.73 -3.26
C ARG A 137 -17.81 6.95 -3.95
N THR A 138 -16.56 7.41 -3.91
CA THR A 138 -15.42 6.61 -4.36
C THR A 138 -15.26 5.38 -3.46
N ARG A 139 -15.32 4.19 -4.03
CA ARG A 139 -15.17 2.93 -3.28
C ARG A 139 -13.69 2.59 -3.13
N LEU A 140 -13.16 2.64 -1.91
CA LEU A 140 -11.87 2.05 -1.59
C LEU A 140 -11.96 0.51 -1.71
N LEU A 141 -11.11 -0.09 -2.55
CA LEU A 141 -11.05 -1.53 -2.74
C LEU A 141 -10.20 -2.17 -1.64
N TYR A 142 -8.96 -1.70 -1.47
CA TYR A 142 -8.01 -2.18 -0.46
C TYR A 142 -6.84 -1.19 -0.32
N THR A 143 -5.96 -1.48 0.63
CA THR A 143 -4.71 -0.75 0.88
C THR A 143 -3.52 -1.68 0.68
N ILE A 144 -2.49 -1.22 -0.04
CA ILE A 144 -1.22 -1.91 -0.22
C ILE A 144 -0.20 -1.35 0.78
N ASP A 145 0.43 -2.23 1.55
CA ASP A 145 1.55 -1.87 2.45
C ASP A 145 2.89 -2.04 1.76
N ALA A 146 3.47 -0.94 1.32
CA ALA A 146 4.77 -0.93 0.68
C ALA A 146 5.94 -0.91 1.68
N ARG A 147 5.72 -1.04 3.00
CA ARG A 147 6.81 -1.08 3.99
C ARG A 147 7.63 -2.36 3.97
N ALA A 148 7.08 -3.44 3.43
CA ALA A 148 7.78 -4.72 3.27
C ALA A 148 8.65 -4.78 2.00
N PHE A 149 8.47 -3.85 1.06
CA PHE A 149 9.23 -3.85 -0.20
C PHE A 149 10.62 -3.24 -0.02
N LEU A 150 11.53 -3.63 -0.91
CA LEU A 150 12.90 -3.14 -1.01
C LEU A 150 12.96 -1.61 -0.85
N VAL A 151 13.80 -1.18 0.08
CA VAL A 151 14.05 0.24 0.36
C VAL A 151 15.07 0.77 -0.65
N PRO A 152 14.78 1.88 -1.36
CA PRO A 152 15.77 2.51 -2.21
C PRO A 152 17.01 2.96 -1.40
N PRO A 153 18.22 2.92 -1.98
CA PRO A 153 19.42 3.38 -1.28
C PRO A 153 19.28 4.81 -0.74
N MET A 154 19.91 5.11 0.40
CA MET A 154 19.77 6.41 1.08
C MET A 154 20.10 7.60 0.17
N ARG A 155 21.24 7.53 -0.54
CA ARG A 155 21.64 8.54 -1.55
C ARG A 155 20.56 8.81 -2.61
N MET A 156 19.78 7.80 -2.97
CA MET A 156 18.68 7.95 -3.93
C MET A 156 17.46 8.58 -3.26
N CYS A 157 17.19 8.24 -1.99
CA CYS A 157 16.10 8.82 -1.22
C CYS A 157 16.28 10.31 -0.93
N GLU A 158 17.52 10.79 -0.86
CA GLU A 158 17.88 12.20 -0.68
C GLU A 158 17.61 13.03 -1.95
N LEU A 159 17.86 12.44 -3.12
CA LEU A 159 17.76 13.14 -4.41
C LEU A 159 16.37 13.02 -5.05
N TYR A 160 15.71 11.88 -4.87
CA TYR A 160 14.51 11.51 -5.61
C TYR A 160 13.37 11.06 -4.69
N SER A 161 12.14 11.23 -5.16
CA SER A 161 10.96 10.57 -4.62
C SER A 161 10.53 9.39 -5.51
N GLY A 162 9.46 8.70 -5.13
CA GLY A 162 8.97 7.53 -5.89
C GLY A 162 8.44 7.83 -7.29
N VAL A 163 8.31 9.10 -7.70
CA VAL A 163 7.95 9.43 -9.09
C VAL A 163 9.14 9.25 -10.03
N ALA A 164 10.37 9.31 -9.52
CA ALA A 164 11.57 9.15 -10.32
C ALA A 164 11.74 7.70 -10.78
N ARG A 165 12.07 7.52 -12.06
CA ARG A 165 12.27 6.21 -12.67
C ARG A 165 13.33 5.38 -11.95
N ALA A 166 14.42 6.00 -11.50
CA ALA A 166 15.47 5.32 -10.75
C ALA A 166 14.95 4.65 -9.46
N VAL A 167 14.03 5.32 -8.74
CA VAL A 167 13.38 4.76 -7.54
C VAL A 167 12.42 3.63 -7.92
N GLN A 168 11.64 3.80 -8.98
CA GLN A 168 10.71 2.78 -9.46
C GLN A 168 11.44 1.50 -9.90
N GLU A 169 12.59 1.62 -10.56
CA GLU A 169 13.43 0.49 -10.97
C GLU A 169 13.99 -0.29 -9.79
N VAL A 170 14.29 0.36 -8.66
CA VAL A 170 14.68 -0.35 -7.44
C VAL A 170 13.48 -1.09 -6.84
N VAL A 171 12.33 -0.41 -6.72
CA VAL A 171 11.14 -1.01 -6.11
C VAL A 171 10.63 -2.22 -6.91
N VAL A 172 10.65 -2.17 -8.24
CA VAL A 172 10.15 -3.28 -9.08
C VAL A 172 11.06 -4.51 -9.08
N ARG A 173 12.33 -4.38 -8.63
CA ARG A 173 13.22 -5.54 -8.41
C ARG A 173 12.78 -6.39 -7.21
N ASP A 174 11.95 -5.84 -6.34
CA ASP A 174 11.33 -6.60 -5.26
C ASP A 174 10.21 -7.50 -5.82
N GLU A 175 10.37 -8.81 -5.66
CA GLU A 175 9.41 -9.81 -6.14
C GLU A 175 8.03 -9.71 -5.49
N GLY A 176 7.97 -9.24 -4.23
CA GLY A 176 6.71 -8.95 -3.55
C GLY A 176 6.01 -7.75 -4.17
N ALA A 177 6.74 -6.65 -4.36
CA ALA A 177 6.22 -5.43 -4.99
C ALA A 177 5.72 -5.70 -6.41
N ARG A 178 6.51 -6.41 -7.23
CA ARG A 178 6.17 -6.76 -8.61
C ARG A 178 4.85 -7.52 -8.70
N ARG A 179 4.67 -8.54 -7.84
CA ARG A 179 3.42 -9.32 -7.77
C ARG A 179 2.22 -8.48 -7.33
N GLU A 180 2.38 -7.64 -6.30
CA GLU A 180 1.27 -6.78 -5.83
C GLU A 180 0.90 -5.71 -6.88
N ILE A 181 1.89 -5.13 -7.57
CA ILE A 181 1.63 -4.20 -8.69
C ILE A 181 0.85 -4.90 -9.79
N GLN A 182 1.30 -6.07 -10.24
CA GLN A 182 0.63 -6.84 -11.29
C GLN A 182 -0.80 -7.22 -10.88
N GLY A 183 -0.98 -7.77 -9.67
CA GLY A 183 -2.30 -8.14 -9.16
C GLY A 183 -3.25 -6.94 -9.08
N ALA A 184 -2.75 -5.78 -8.67
CA ALA A 184 -3.54 -4.56 -8.62
C ALA A 184 -3.97 -4.08 -10.01
N VAL A 185 -3.08 -4.15 -11.00
CA VAL A 185 -3.40 -3.81 -12.39
C VAL A 185 -4.49 -4.73 -12.93
N GLU A 186 -4.33 -6.05 -12.79
CA GLU A 186 -5.30 -7.04 -13.26
C GLU A 186 -6.68 -6.84 -12.61
N GLU A 187 -6.72 -6.61 -11.30
CA GLU A 187 -7.96 -6.37 -10.58
C GLU A 187 -8.66 -5.08 -11.00
N LEU A 188 -7.92 -3.98 -11.12
CA LEU A 188 -8.48 -2.69 -11.52
C LEU A 188 -9.03 -2.74 -12.95
N VAL A 189 -8.29 -3.36 -13.88
CA VAL A 189 -8.76 -3.58 -15.25
C VAL A 189 -10.04 -4.43 -15.27
N ARG A 190 -10.10 -5.50 -14.47
CA ARG A 190 -11.32 -6.32 -14.33
C ARG A 190 -12.50 -5.52 -13.80
N VAL A 191 -12.29 -4.70 -12.77
CA VAL A 191 -13.33 -3.84 -12.17
C VAL A 191 -13.87 -2.84 -13.20
N VAL A 192 -12.98 -2.22 -13.97
CA VAL A 192 -13.35 -1.27 -15.04
C VAL A 192 -14.17 -1.97 -16.13
N ARG A 193 -13.78 -3.17 -16.56
CA ARG A 193 -14.50 -3.92 -17.61
C ARG A 193 -15.88 -4.40 -17.18
N VAL A 194 -15.98 -5.03 -16.01
CA VAL A 194 -17.25 -5.64 -15.55
C VAL A 194 -18.32 -4.59 -15.28
N ARG A 195 -17.93 -3.36 -14.95
CA ARG A 195 -18.87 -2.30 -14.56
C ARG A 195 -19.10 -1.26 -15.65
N GLY A 196 -18.69 -1.55 -16.88
CA GLY A 196 -18.46 -0.65 -18.02
C GLY A 196 -19.61 0.23 -18.53
N GLU A 197 -20.59 0.59 -17.72
CA GLU A 197 -21.67 1.54 -18.05
C GLU A 197 -22.15 2.38 -16.86
N ARG A 198 -21.62 2.16 -15.64
CA ARG A 198 -22.00 2.96 -14.46
C ARG A 198 -20.84 3.85 -14.04
N GLU A 199 -21.15 5.08 -13.61
CA GLU A 199 -20.20 5.99 -12.97
C GLU A 199 -19.55 5.30 -11.75
N VAL A 200 -18.41 4.67 -11.99
CA VAL A 200 -17.69 3.89 -10.98
C VAL A 200 -16.37 4.57 -10.73
N ALA A 201 -16.30 5.22 -9.56
CA ALA A 201 -15.06 5.69 -8.96
C ALA A 201 -14.59 4.63 -7.96
N VAL A 202 -13.41 4.06 -8.21
CA VAL A 202 -12.74 3.14 -7.28
C VAL A 202 -11.40 3.69 -6.85
N ALA A 203 -10.97 3.31 -5.65
CA ALA A 203 -9.68 3.71 -5.12
C ALA A 203 -8.86 2.52 -4.63
N VAL A 204 -7.54 2.63 -4.76
CA VAL A 204 -6.56 1.81 -4.05
C VAL A 204 -5.66 2.78 -3.28
N ALA A 205 -5.47 2.51 -1.99
CA ALA A 205 -4.54 3.27 -1.17
C ALA A 205 -3.20 2.53 -1.10
N VAL A 206 -2.09 3.26 -1.04
CA VAL A 206 -0.74 2.68 -0.92
C VAL A 206 0.02 3.43 0.16
N CYS A 207 0.56 2.73 1.14
CA CYS A 207 1.29 3.35 2.24
C CYS A 207 2.73 2.88 2.34
N CYS A 208 3.58 3.76 2.83
CA CYS A 208 4.87 3.39 3.40
C CYS A 208 5.14 4.30 4.61
N THR A 209 6.27 4.12 5.28
CA THR A 209 6.65 4.90 6.47
C THR A 209 6.54 6.41 6.22
N ALA A 210 7.35 6.94 5.30
CA ALA A 210 7.41 8.38 4.99
C ALA A 210 6.42 8.84 3.91
N GLY A 211 5.76 7.93 3.17
CA GLY A 211 4.84 8.28 2.09
C GLY A 211 5.47 8.99 0.88
N THR A 212 6.79 8.85 0.68
CA THR A 212 7.55 9.59 -0.35
C THR A 212 8.17 8.70 -1.43
N HIS A 213 8.69 7.51 -1.07
CA HIS A 213 9.43 6.66 -2.02
C HIS A 213 8.62 5.44 -2.46
N ARG A 214 8.61 4.37 -1.66
CA ARG A 214 8.02 3.07 -2.04
C ARG A 214 6.54 3.15 -2.41
N SER A 215 5.71 3.79 -1.59
CA SER A 215 4.27 3.90 -1.88
C SER A 215 3.97 4.72 -3.14
N VAL A 216 4.73 5.79 -3.36
CA VAL A 216 4.65 6.63 -4.56
C VAL A 216 5.04 5.82 -5.80
N ALA A 217 6.18 5.12 -5.76
CA ALA A 217 6.65 4.29 -6.87
C ALA A 217 5.65 3.19 -7.24
N VAL A 218 5.12 2.46 -6.25
CA VAL A 218 4.11 1.42 -6.46
C VAL A 218 2.85 2.00 -7.13
N ALA A 219 2.33 3.13 -6.64
CA ALA A 219 1.13 3.73 -7.21
C ALA A 219 1.34 4.26 -8.63
N GLU A 220 2.49 4.87 -8.93
CA GLU A 220 2.83 5.31 -10.29
C GLU A 220 2.92 4.13 -11.26
N LEU A 221 3.59 3.04 -10.84
CA LEU A 221 3.69 1.81 -11.64
C LEU A 221 2.33 1.14 -11.89
N ILE A 222 1.46 1.08 -10.88
CA ILE A 222 0.08 0.61 -11.06
C ILE A 222 -0.67 1.52 -12.04
N GLY A 223 -0.55 2.84 -11.90
CA GLY A 223 -1.21 3.80 -12.78
C GLY A 223 -0.79 3.65 -14.24
N LEU A 224 0.52 3.46 -14.48
CA LEU A 224 1.08 3.16 -15.79
C LEU A 224 0.56 1.83 -16.36
N GLY A 225 0.54 0.78 -15.54
CA GLY A 225 0.05 -0.54 -15.92
C GLY A 225 -1.42 -0.53 -16.32
N VAL A 226 -2.28 0.10 -15.52
CA VAL A 226 -3.71 0.24 -15.81
C VAL A 226 -3.95 0.98 -17.13
N ARG A 227 -3.27 2.12 -17.34
CA ARG A 227 -3.40 2.89 -18.60
C ARG A 227 -2.99 2.06 -19.81
N SER A 228 -1.90 1.32 -19.69
CA SER A 228 -1.36 0.48 -20.78
C SER A 228 -2.32 -0.66 -21.11
N GLU A 229 -2.82 -1.38 -20.11
CA GLU A 229 -3.72 -2.51 -20.32
C GLU A 229 -5.10 -2.08 -20.87
N VAL A 230 -5.66 -0.96 -20.40
CA VAL A 230 -6.93 -0.48 -20.94
C VAL A 230 -6.78 -0.04 -22.41
N ARG A 231 -5.65 0.61 -22.76
CA ARG A 231 -5.35 0.95 -24.16
C ARG A 231 -5.23 -0.29 -25.03
N ARG A 232 -4.50 -1.31 -24.56
CA ARG A 232 -4.29 -2.58 -25.29
C ARG A 232 -5.60 -3.28 -25.65
N VAL A 233 -6.62 -3.14 -24.81
CA VAL A 233 -7.90 -3.85 -24.93
C VAL A 233 -8.92 -3.08 -25.78
N GLY A 234 -8.60 -1.85 -26.19
CA GLY A 234 -9.44 -1.09 -27.13
C GLY A 234 -10.74 -0.56 -26.53
N SER A 235 -10.80 -0.31 -25.22
CA SER A 235 -11.99 0.33 -24.61
C SER A 235 -12.14 1.75 -25.16
N ARG A 236 -13.22 2.00 -25.92
CA ARG A 236 -13.49 3.29 -26.59
C ARG A 236 -13.64 4.44 -25.60
N GLU A 237 -14.19 4.17 -24.42
CA GLU A 237 -14.44 5.18 -23.38
C GLU A 237 -13.20 5.52 -22.55
N GLY A 238 -12.13 4.73 -22.69
CA GLY A 238 -10.91 4.88 -21.90
C GLY A 238 -11.12 4.65 -20.39
N VAL A 239 -10.08 4.90 -19.61
CA VAL A 239 -10.14 4.93 -18.14
C VAL A 239 -9.45 6.19 -17.66
N ARG A 240 -10.05 6.89 -16.71
CA ARG A 240 -9.38 8.01 -16.05
C ARG A 240 -8.60 7.47 -14.87
N VAL A 241 -7.27 7.60 -14.89
CA VAL A 241 -6.42 7.22 -13.76
C VAL A 241 -5.87 8.47 -13.09
N VAL A 242 -6.22 8.66 -11.82
CA VAL A 242 -5.82 9.80 -10.99
C VAL A 242 -4.90 9.30 -9.89
N VAL A 243 -3.64 9.71 -9.90
CA VAL A 243 -2.68 9.41 -8.84
C VAL A 243 -2.53 10.63 -7.94
N ARG A 244 -2.65 10.44 -6.62
CA ARG A 244 -2.54 11.51 -5.61
C ARG A 244 -1.54 11.10 -4.55
N HIS A 245 -0.53 11.94 -4.33
CA HIS A 245 0.48 11.71 -3.31
C HIS A 245 0.30 12.68 -2.14
N VAL A 246 -0.32 12.22 -1.06
CA VAL A 246 -0.75 13.09 0.04
C VAL A 246 0.44 13.61 0.85
N HIS A 247 1.44 12.77 1.08
CA HIS A 247 2.59 13.08 1.94
C HIS A 247 3.93 13.02 1.20
N ARG A 248 3.92 13.00 -0.13
CA ARG A 248 5.17 13.03 -0.91
C ARG A 248 5.93 14.31 -0.62
N VAL A 249 7.19 14.16 -0.26
CA VAL A 249 8.18 15.24 -0.31
C VAL A 249 8.86 15.16 -1.67
N ARG A 250 8.89 16.27 -2.41
CA ARG A 250 9.54 16.34 -3.72
C ARG A 250 11.06 16.26 -3.52
N GLY A 251 11.70 15.36 -4.24
CA GLY A 251 13.17 15.29 -4.35
C GLY A 251 13.71 16.40 -5.23
N VAL A 252 14.95 16.82 -4.98
CA VAL A 252 15.62 17.90 -5.72
C VAL A 252 15.70 17.58 -7.22
N GLU A 253 15.89 16.31 -7.56
CA GLU A 253 16.03 15.83 -8.94
C GLU A 253 14.75 15.16 -9.47
N ASP A 254 13.60 15.38 -8.82
CA ASP A 254 12.34 14.87 -9.34
C ASP A 254 11.96 15.56 -10.67
N PRO A 255 11.42 14.80 -11.65
CA PRO A 255 11.09 15.30 -12.98
C PRO A 255 9.99 16.38 -12.99
N TYR A 256 9.21 16.51 -11.90
CA TYR A 256 8.14 17.51 -11.75
C TYR A 256 7.73 17.76 -10.30
#